data_AF-A0A819KUD5-F1
#
_entry.id   AF-A0A819KUD5-F1
#
_cell.length_a   1.000
_cell.length_b   1.000
_cell.length_c   1.000
_cell.angle_alpha   90.00
_cell.angle_beta   90.00
_cell.angle_gamma   90.00
#
_symmetry.space_group_name_H-M   'P 1'
#
loop_
_entity.id
_entity.type
_entity.pdbx_description
1 polymer ?
#
loop_
_entity_poly.entity_id
_entity_poly.type
_entity_poly.pdbx_seq_one_letter_code
_entity_poly.pdbx_strand_id
1 'polypeptide(L)'
;MARNYDTYTPQFKHTVLEQYRPGIFGYGFKSLAKRFKIQGGHRLIMSWYRQWNGTVESLNRKRKGGRPRTMTQEDVKDHILEFVESMNNKHVYVNYKIVQAHIKSVLKREVPIRTIRQYGKDNGIKWKKTRETTLRDG
;
A
#
# COMPACT_ATOMS: atom_id res chain seq x y z
N MET A 1 21.20 -1.13 9.87
CA MET A 1 21.05 0.32 9.61
C MET A 1 19.90 0.53 8.65
N ALA A 2 18.81 1.18 9.10
CA ALA A 2 17.71 1.56 8.22
C ALA A 2 18.23 2.61 7.24
N ARG A 3 18.29 2.28 5.94
CA ARG A 3 18.68 3.25 4.91
C ARG A 3 17.55 4.27 4.79
N ASN A 4 17.79 5.47 5.29
CA ASN A 4 16.81 6.54 5.23
C ASN A 4 16.84 7.13 3.81
N TYR A 5 16.02 6.59 2.92
CA TYR A 5 15.99 6.98 1.50
C TYR A 5 15.22 8.29 1.24
N ASP A 6 14.63 8.88 2.29
CA ASP A 6 13.90 10.16 2.24
C ASP A 6 14.78 11.38 2.58
N THR A 7 16.08 11.19 2.75
CA THR A 7 17.02 12.29 3.05
C THR A 7 17.12 13.32 1.93
N TYR A 8 16.76 12.96 0.69
CA TYR A 8 16.95 13.81 -0.48
C TYR A 8 15.61 14.30 -1.04
N THR A 9 15.45 15.61 -1.14
CA THR A 9 14.26 16.24 -1.74
C THR A 9 14.14 15.89 -3.23
N PRO A 10 12.92 15.82 -3.80
CA PRO A 10 12.73 15.60 -5.24
C PRO A 10 13.49 16.60 -6.10
N GLN A 11 13.52 17.88 -5.71
CA GLN A 11 14.29 18.94 -6.37
C GLN A 11 15.78 18.62 -6.38
N PHE A 12 16.37 18.22 -5.25
CA PHE A 12 17.78 17.87 -5.20
C PHE A 12 18.10 16.68 -6.12
N LYS A 13 17.26 15.64 -6.07
CA LYS A 13 17.40 14.47 -6.96
C LYS A 13 17.36 14.90 -8.43
N HIS A 14 16.44 15.80 -8.79
CA HIS A 14 16.31 16.32 -10.14
C HIS A 14 17.58 17.04 -10.60
N THR A 15 18.10 17.99 -9.80
CA THR A 15 19.34 18.71 -10.12
C THR A 15 20.53 17.78 -10.33
N VAL A 16 20.66 16.71 -9.54
CA VAL A 16 21.72 15.71 -9.71
C VAL A 16 21.57 14.96 -11.03
N LEU A 17 20.34 14.62 -11.42
CA LEU A 17 20.05 13.87 -12.64
C LEU A 17 20.15 14.75 -13.90
N GLU A 18 19.85 16.05 -13.83
CA GLU A 18 20.07 16.98 -14.94
C GLU A 18 21.54 17.09 -15.34
N GLN A 19 22.46 16.91 -14.38
CA GLN A 19 23.90 16.88 -14.64
C GLN A 19 24.39 15.56 -15.23
N TYR A 20 23.56 14.51 -15.24
CA TYR A 20 23.97 13.25 -15.83
C TYR A 20 24.15 13.38 -17.34
N ARG A 21 25.32 12.94 -17.82
CA ARG A 21 25.64 12.85 -19.24
C ARG A 21 26.26 11.48 -19.50
N PRO A 22 25.57 10.57 -20.21
CA PRO A 22 26.12 9.26 -20.53
C PRO A 22 27.34 9.42 -21.45
N GLY A 23 28.37 8.60 -21.24
CA GLY A 23 29.59 8.61 -22.07
C GLY A 23 30.59 9.72 -21.78
N ILE A 24 30.26 10.73 -20.96
CA ILE A 24 31.19 11.81 -20.61
C ILE A 24 31.89 11.51 -19.29
N PHE A 25 33.23 11.55 -19.29
CA PHE A 25 34.05 11.39 -18.10
C PHE A 25 33.67 12.44 -17.04
N GLY A 26 33.52 12.02 -15.77
CA GLY A 26 33.15 12.93 -14.68
C GLY A 26 31.65 13.18 -14.49
N TYR A 27 30.80 12.83 -15.46
CA TYR A 27 29.34 13.03 -15.39
C TYR A 27 28.53 11.73 -15.24
N GLY A 28 29.21 10.60 -15.03
CA GLY A 28 28.58 9.32 -14.70
C GLY A 28 28.08 9.25 -13.24
N PHE A 29 27.20 8.29 -12.94
CA PHE A 29 26.60 8.14 -11.62
C PHE A 29 27.60 7.99 -10.46
N LYS A 30 28.76 7.35 -10.69
CA LYS A 30 29.83 7.24 -9.67
C LYS A 30 30.43 8.60 -9.34
N SER A 31 30.73 9.38 -10.36
CA SER A 31 31.30 10.72 -10.21
C SER A 31 30.32 11.69 -9.58
N LEU A 32 29.04 11.66 -10.01
CA LEU A 32 27.97 12.44 -9.40
C LEU A 32 27.77 12.08 -7.92
N ALA A 33 27.76 10.80 -7.58
CA ALA A 33 27.65 10.37 -6.17
C ALA A 33 28.79 10.91 -5.30
N LYS A 34 30.02 10.94 -5.82
CA LYS A 34 31.18 11.51 -5.12
C LYS A 34 31.06 13.04 -5.01
N ARG A 35 30.71 13.72 -6.09
CA ARG A 35 30.56 15.18 -6.15
C ARG A 35 29.50 15.69 -5.18
N PHE A 36 28.35 15.03 -5.15
CA PHE A 36 27.21 15.40 -4.29
C PHE A 36 27.21 14.72 -2.92
N LYS A 37 28.27 13.98 -2.58
CA LYS A 37 28.42 13.25 -1.31
C LYS A 37 27.18 12.41 -0.94
N ILE A 38 26.63 11.69 -1.92
CA ILE A 38 25.40 10.91 -1.74
C ILE A 38 25.70 9.63 -0.97
N GLN A 39 25.11 9.48 0.22
CA GLN A 39 25.39 8.35 1.13
C GLN A 39 25.02 6.98 0.53
N GLY A 40 23.99 6.92 -0.32
CA GLY A 40 23.61 5.70 -1.05
C GLY A 40 24.46 5.40 -2.29
N GLY A 41 25.43 6.26 -2.59
CA GLY A 41 26.34 6.12 -3.73
C GLY A 41 25.65 6.11 -5.09
N HIS A 42 26.37 5.60 -6.10
CA HIS A 42 25.90 5.56 -7.49
C HIS A 42 24.64 4.69 -7.68
N ARG A 43 24.46 3.64 -6.87
CA ARG A 43 23.28 2.76 -6.95
C ARG A 43 21.98 3.50 -6.62
N LEU A 44 22.05 4.45 -5.69
CA LEU A 44 20.91 5.29 -5.34
C LEU A 44 20.55 6.25 -6.48
N ILE A 45 21.55 6.90 -7.09
CA ILE A 45 21.33 7.76 -8.26
C ILE A 45 20.76 6.96 -9.43
N MET A 46 21.28 5.75 -9.69
CA MET A 46 20.75 4.87 -10.72
C MET A 46 19.27 4.51 -10.47
N SER A 47 18.89 4.30 -9.20
CA SER A 47 17.48 4.09 -8.85
C SER A 47 16.62 5.32 -9.08
N TRP A 48 17.13 6.53 -8.86
CA TRP A 48 16.41 7.76 -9.18
C TRP A 48 16.27 7.93 -10.69
N TYR A 49 17.35 7.70 -11.45
CA TYR A 49 17.35 7.80 -12.91
C TYR A 49 16.33 6.85 -13.55
N ARG A 50 16.24 5.61 -13.08
CA ARG A 50 15.22 4.64 -13.55
C ARG A 50 13.77 5.09 -13.32
N GLN A 51 13.53 5.99 -12.37
CA GLN A 51 12.21 6.53 -12.07
C GLN A 51 11.95 7.88 -12.75
N TRP A 52 13.02 8.57 -13.17
CA TRP A 52 12.97 9.93 -13.66
C TRP A 52 12.53 9.96 -15.12
N ASN A 53 11.46 10.71 -15.38
CA ASN A 53 10.94 10.96 -16.74
C ASN A 53 11.28 12.36 -17.26
N GLY A 54 12.23 13.04 -16.62
CA GLY A 54 12.56 14.45 -16.90
C GLY A 54 11.90 15.45 -15.95
N THR A 55 10.90 15.06 -15.15
CA THR A 55 10.22 16.00 -14.22
C THR A 55 10.55 15.74 -12.76
N VAL A 56 10.46 16.77 -11.92
CA VAL A 56 10.59 16.66 -10.45
C VAL A 56 9.51 15.74 -9.86
N GLU A 57 8.31 15.76 -10.43
CA GLU A 57 7.16 14.99 -9.94
C GLU A 57 7.41 13.49 -9.98
N SER A 58 8.10 12.99 -11.00
CA SER A 58 8.45 11.56 -11.11
C SER A 58 9.35 11.05 -9.97
N LEU A 59 10.07 11.96 -9.30
CA LEU A 59 10.95 11.66 -8.18
C LEU A 59 10.23 11.74 -6.83
N ASN A 60 8.96 12.17 -6.83
CA ASN A 60 8.12 12.25 -5.65
C ASN A 60 7.44 10.91 -5.35
N ARG A 61 8.24 9.89 -5.00
CA ARG A 61 7.70 8.58 -4.62
C ARG A 61 7.28 8.57 -3.16
N LYS A 62 5.97 8.57 -2.89
CA LYS A 62 5.44 8.12 -1.60
C LYS A 62 5.79 6.63 -1.42
N ARG A 63 6.32 6.25 -0.26
CA ARG A 63 6.51 4.83 0.08
C ARG A 63 5.15 4.15 -0.02
N LYS A 64 4.94 3.32 -1.04
CA LYS A 64 3.86 2.33 -1.05
C LYS A 64 4.30 1.24 -0.06
N GLY A 65 4.13 1.54 1.23
CA GLY A 65 4.44 0.62 2.31
C GLY A 65 3.41 -0.49 2.37
N GLY A 66 3.88 -1.72 2.55
CA GLY A 66 3.02 -2.86 2.86
C GLY A 66 2.81 -3.85 1.71
N ARG A 67 2.46 -5.07 2.11
CA ARG A 67 1.93 -6.09 1.19
C ARG A 67 0.57 -5.60 0.68
N PRO A 68 0.26 -5.79 -0.62
CA PRO A 68 -1.09 -5.52 -1.13
C PRO A 68 -2.15 -6.22 -0.27
N ARG A 69 -3.29 -5.55 -0.07
CA ARG A 69 -4.44 -6.15 0.62
C ARG A 69 -4.89 -7.41 -0.15
N THR A 70 -5.35 -8.41 0.60
CA THR A 70 -5.88 -9.66 0.02
C THR A 70 -7.19 -9.44 -0.74
N MET A 71 -7.97 -8.43 -0.34
CA MET A 71 -9.21 -8.02 -0.99
C MET A 71 -9.14 -6.53 -1.37
N THR A 72 -9.84 -6.17 -2.46
CA THR A 72 -10.06 -4.76 -2.80
C THR A 72 -11.00 -4.10 -1.78
N GLN A 73 -11.12 -2.77 -1.81
CA GLN A 73 -12.08 -2.09 -0.95
C GLN A 73 -13.53 -2.39 -1.36
N GLU A 74 -13.78 -2.54 -2.66
CA GLU A 74 -15.06 -2.94 -3.24
C GLU A 74 -15.46 -4.34 -2.76
N ASP A 75 -14.56 -5.33 -2.87
CA ASP A 75 -14.82 -6.69 -2.39
C ASP A 75 -15.18 -6.71 -0.89
N VAL A 76 -14.54 -5.85 -0.09
CA VAL A 76 -14.83 -5.75 1.35
C VAL A 76 -16.20 -5.13 1.58
N LYS A 77 -16.58 -4.11 0.82
CA LYS A 77 -17.90 -3.49 0.92
C LYS A 77 -18.99 -4.50 0.58
N ASP A 78 -18.91 -5.09 -0.60
CA ASP A 78 -19.98 -5.91 -1.17
C ASP A 78 -20.13 -7.25 -0.44
N HIS A 79 -19.00 -7.90 -0.09
CA HIS A 79 -19.03 -9.27 0.45
C HIS A 79 -18.82 -9.37 1.95
N ILE A 80 -18.48 -8.27 2.63
CA ILE A 80 -18.39 -8.24 4.11
C ILE A 80 -19.43 -7.28 4.68
N LEU A 81 -19.46 -6.01 4.26
CA LEU A 81 -20.34 -5.02 4.88
C LEU A 81 -21.81 -5.26 4.50
N GLU A 82 -22.10 -5.27 3.20
CA GLU A 82 -23.47 -5.45 2.69
C GLU A 82 -24.03 -6.83 3.04
N PHE A 83 -23.17 -7.86 3.04
CA PHE A 83 -23.56 -9.20 3.49
C PHE A 83 -23.96 -9.20 4.98
N VAL A 84 -23.15 -8.58 5.85
CA VAL A 84 -23.46 -8.47 7.29
C VAL A 84 -24.73 -7.64 7.50
N GLU A 85 -24.90 -6.54 6.77
CA GLU A 85 -26.08 -5.69 6.82
C GLU A 85 -27.35 -6.45 6.41
N SER A 86 -27.31 -7.15 5.28
CA SER A 86 -28.42 -7.97 4.79
C SER A 86 -28.86 -9.03 5.80
N MET A 87 -27.90 -9.63 6.51
CA MET A 87 -28.18 -10.65 7.52
C MET A 87 -28.72 -10.03 8.82
N ASN A 88 -28.22 -8.87 9.23
CA ASN A 88 -28.76 -8.13 10.37
C ASN A 88 -30.19 -7.66 10.11
N ASN A 89 -30.49 -7.18 8.90
CA ASN A 89 -31.84 -6.80 8.48
C ASN A 89 -32.83 -7.99 8.54
N LYS A 90 -32.32 -9.21 8.46
CA LYS A 90 -33.09 -10.46 8.63
C LYS A 90 -33.09 -10.97 10.07
N HIS A 91 -32.54 -10.22 11.02
CA HIS A 91 -32.33 -10.62 12.42
C HIS A 91 -31.54 -11.93 12.57
N VAL A 92 -30.62 -12.20 11.64
CA VAL A 92 -29.79 -13.41 11.65
C VAL A 92 -28.43 -13.11 12.24
N TYR A 93 -28.03 -13.95 13.19
CA TYR A 93 -26.69 -13.88 13.78
C TYR A 93 -25.58 -14.21 12.75
N VAL A 94 -24.59 -13.32 12.65
CA VAL A 94 -23.42 -13.50 11.77
C VAL A 94 -22.12 -13.51 12.56
N ASN A 95 -21.29 -14.52 12.32
CA ASN A 95 -19.92 -14.61 12.81
C ASN A 95 -18.91 -14.66 11.65
N TYR A 96 -17.62 -14.57 11.98
CA TYR A 96 -16.55 -14.56 10.97
C TYR A 96 -16.49 -15.82 10.10
N LYS A 97 -16.92 -16.98 10.60
CA LYS A 97 -16.91 -18.23 9.84
C LYS A 97 -17.98 -18.21 8.75
N ILE A 98 -19.14 -17.64 9.03
CA ILE A 98 -20.23 -17.46 8.06
C ILE A 98 -19.77 -16.53 6.93
N VAL A 99 -19.16 -15.39 7.27
CA VAL A 99 -18.61 -14.46 6.27
C VAL A 99 -17.48 -15.10 5.47
N GLN A 100 -16.59 -15.87 6.10
CA GLN A 100 -15.53 -16.58 5.40
C GLN A 100 -16.09 -17.60 4.40
N ALA A 101 -17.14 -18.35 4.78
CA ALA A 101 -17.81 -19.30 3.90
C ALA A 101 -18.47 -18.58 2.72
N HIS A 102 -19.13 -17.43 2.96
CA HIS A 102 -19.70 -16.60 1.91
C HIS A 102 -18.64 -16.13 0.92
N ILE A 103 -17.54 -15.52 1.40
CA ILE A 103 -16.41 -15.08 0.57
C ILE A 103 -15.84 -16.25 -0.25
N LYS A 104 -15.63 -17.41 0.36
CA LYS A 104 -15.13 -18.61 -0.33
C LYS A 104 -16.09 -19.07 -1.43
N SER A 105 -17.40 -18.96 -1.20
CA SER A 105 -18.41 -19.37 -2.17
C SER A 105 -18.48 -18.44 -3.39
N VAL A 106 -18.42 -17.12 -3.17
CA VAL A 106 -18.60 -16.09 -4.20
C VAL A 106 -17.29 -15.80 -4.93
N LEU A 107 -16.23 -15.47 -4.19
CA LEU A 107 -14.96 -15.05 -4.77
C LEU A 107 -14.02 -16.22 -5.10
N LYS A 108 -14.39 -17.46 -4.75
CA LYS A 108 -13.55 -18.67 -4.89
C LYS A 108 -12.14 -18.50 -4.28
N ARG A 109 -12.03 -17.66 -3.26
CA ARG A 109 -10.78 -17.32 -2.56
C ARG A 109 -10.92 -17.62 -1.08
N GLU A 110 -9.84 -18.10 -0.50
CA GLU A 110 -9.77 -18.32 0.94
C GLU A 110 -9.10 -17.11 1.62
N VAL A 111 -9.91 -16.36 2.38
CA VAL A 111 -9.43 -15.23 3.17
C VAL A 111 -9.32 -15.67 4.62
N PRO A 112 -8.16 -15.49 5.29
CA PRO A 112 -8.02 -15.85 6.70
C PRO A 112 -9.00 -15.08 7.58
N ILE A 113 -9.58 -15.75 8.58
CA ILE A 113 -10.50 -15.13 9.55
C ILE A 113 -9.90 -13.87 10.20
N ARG A 114 -8.59 -13.87 10.48
CA ARG A 114 -7.89 -12.71 11.03
C ARG A 114 -7.98 -11.49 10.11
N THR A 115 -7.90 -11.70 8.80
CA THR A 115 -8.03 -10.65 7.79
C THR A 115 -9.45 -10.11 7.72
N ILE A 116 -10.46 -11.00 7.74
CA ILE A 116 -11.89 -10.61 7.79
C ILE A 116 -12.18 -9.78 9.05
N ARG A 117 -11.65 -10.20 10.20
CA ARG A 117 -11.75 -9.45 11.45
C ARG A 117 -11.10 -8.07 11.36
N GLN A 118 -9.92 -7.98 10.74
CA GLN A 118 -9.26 -6.70 10.51
C GLN A 118 -10.10 -5.78 9.63
N TYR A 119 -10.61 -6.28 8.50
CA TYR A 119 -11.49 -5.50 7.62
C TYR A 119 -12.77 -5.06 8.33
N GLY A 120 -13.39 -5.93 9.12
CA GLY A 120 -14.54 -5.53 9.94
C GLY A 120 -14.19 -4.42 10.92
N LYS A 121 -13.04 -4.50 11.61
CA LYS A 121 -12.59 -3.45 12.54
C LYS A 121 -12.30 -2.13 11.82
N ASP A 122 -11.61 -2.18 10.68
CA ASP A 122 -11.26 -1.02 9.86
C ASP A 122 -12.51 -0.29 9.36
N ASN A 123 -13.62 -1.02 9.16
CA ASN A 123 -14.90 -0.49 8.70
C ASN A 123 -15.97 -0.40 9.81
N GLY A 124 -15.58 -0.43 11.09
CA GLY A 124 -16.50 -0.16 12.20
C GLY A 124 -17.47 -1.27 12.61
N ILE A 125 -17.34 -2.49 12.08
CA ILE A 125 -18.16 -3.64 12.49
C ILE A 125 -17.81 -4.06 13.93
N LYS A 126 -18.82 -4.01 14.82
CA LYS A 126 -18.71 -4.55 16.19
C LYS A 126 -19.33 -5.93 16.27
N TRP A 127 -18.46 -6.93 16.22
CA TRP A 127 -18.83 -8.33 16.34
C TRP A 127 -19.19 -8.68 17.79
N LYS A 128 -20.41 -9.18 18.00
CA LYS A 128 -20.86 -9.68 19.31
C LYS A 128 -20.89 -11.21 19.30
N LYS A 129 -20.56 -11.84 20.43
CA LYS A 129 -20.55 -13.30 20.56
C LYS A 129 -21.95 -13.92 20.65
N THR A 130 -22.95 -13.13 21.07
CA THR A 130 -24.26 -13.65 21.52
C THR A 130 -25.45 -12.83 21.00
N ARG A 131 -25.20 -11.79 20.18
CA ARG A 131 -26.22 -10.87 19.65
C ARG A 131 -25.85 -10.44 18.22
N GLU A 132 -26.80 -9.82 17.52
CA GLU A 132 -26.61 -9.25 16.18
C GLU A 132 -25.35 -8.38 16.08
N THR A 133 -24.69 -8.46 14.92
CA THR A 133 -23.44 -7.76 14.66
C THR A 133 -23.75 -6.32 14.28
N THR A 134 -23.55 -5.36 15.17
CA THR A 134 -23.90 -3.96 14.88
C THR A 134 -22.87 -3.35 13.92
N LEU A 135 -23.33 -2.88 12.77
CA LEU A 135 -22.62 -1.93 11.91
C LEU A 135 -22.68 -0.56 12.58
N ARG A 136 -21.62 0.25 12.45
CA ARG A 136 -21.65 1.63 12.90
C ARG A 136 -22.30 2.44 11.79
N ASP A 137 -23.43 3.06 12.06
CA ASP A 137 -24.02 4.04 11.15
C ASP A 137 -22.97 5.14 10.89
N GLY A 138 -22.75 5.44 9.61
CA GLY A 138 -21.82 6.45 9.15
C GLY A 138 -22.22 7.85 9.62
#